data_AF-A0A251XM56-F1
#
_entry.id   AF-A0A251XM56-F1
#
_cell.length_a   1.000
_cell.length_b   1.000
_cell.length_c   1.000
_cell.angle_alpha   90.00
_cell.angle_beta   90.00
_cell.angle_gamma   90.00
#
_symmetry.space_group_name_H-M   'P 1'
#
loop_
_entity.id
_entity.type
_entity.pdbx_description
1 polymer ?
#
loop_
_entity_poly.entity_id
_entity_poly.type
_entity_poly.pdbx_seq_one_letter_code
_entity_poly.pdbx_strand_id
1 'polypeptide(L)'
;MIPTLGGFVAGAVVYVVLDQILEHGGFRRKHHGRSGGGGGTGVGIALGALLDGVPETAVQGLSLTGGGALSIGVLVAVVISNFPEGMSSTADLKQSGRSARYVFGLWTSIAVVCALSSVGGYTLLGGLPESGQSVVMAFAAGAILAMICDTMIPEAFRKAQALTGLVTVLGFVVSYAVHQAG
;
A
#
# COMPACT_ATOMS: atom_id res chain seq x y z
N MET A 1 11.43 9.80 -21.33
CA MET A 1 10.46 10.84 -20.90
C MET A 1 9.03 10.56 -21.36
N ILE A 2 8.74 10.45 -22.67
CA ILE A 2 7.39 10.09 -23.14
C ILE A 2 6.90 8.73 -22.58
N PRO A 3 7.66 7.63 -22.63
CA PRO A 3 7.18 6.34 -22.11
C PRO A 3 7.00 6.33 -20.59
N THR A 4 7.81 7.08 -19.84
CA THR A 4 7.67 7.21 -18.38
C THR A 4 6.46 8.05 -17.99
N LEU A 5 6.18 9.15 -18.71
CA LEU A 5 4.94 9.93 -18.50
C LEU A 5 3.70 9.10 -18.84
N GLY A 6 3.75 8.35 -19.95
CA GLY A 6 2.71 7.40 -20.33
C GLY A 6 2.48 6.33 -19.27
N GLY A 7 3.56 5.74 -18.74
CA GLY A 7 3.51 4.80 -17.63
C GLY A 7 2.85 5.39 -16.39
N PHE A 8 3.28 6.58 -15.96
CA PHE A 8 2.72 7.28 -14.80
C PHE A 8 1.22 7.52 -14.92
N VAL A 9 0.77 8.10 -16.04
CA VAL A 9 -0.65 8.36 -16.27
C VAL A 9 -1.43 7.04 -16.37
N ALA A 10 -0.89 6.04 -17.06
CA ALA A 10 -1.52 4.72 -17.16
C ALA A 10 -1.67 4.07 -15.77
N GLY A 11 -0.68 4.19 -14.89
CA GLY A 11 -0.73 3.70 -13.52
C GLY A 11 -1.85 4.33 -12.71
N ALA A 12 -1.97 5.65 -12.77
CA ALA A 12 -3.06 6.37 -12.12
C ALA A 12 -4.43 5.93 -12.66
N VAL A 13 -4.59 5.85 -13.99
CA VAL A 13 -5.84 5.41 -14.62
C VAL A 13 -6.20 3.97 -14.24
N VAL A 14 -5.25 3.05 -14.30
CA VAL A 14 -5.49 1.64 -13.95
C VAL A 14 -5.88 1.52 -12.48
N TYR A 15 -5.20 2.25 -11.58
CA TYR A 15 -5.59 2.28 -10.17
C TYR A 15 -7.04 2.72 -10.01
N VAL A 16 -7.42 3.86 -10.57
CA VAL A 16 -8.79 4.40 -10.45
C VAL A 16 -9.82 3.44 -11.03
N VAL A 17 -9.55 2.84 -12.19
CA VAL A 17 -10.47 1.87 -12.81
C VAL A 17 -10.62 0.61 -11.96
N LEU A 18 -9.52 0.04 -11.47
CA LEU A 18 -9.57 -1.15 -10.62
C LEU A 18 -10.26 -0.86 -9.30
N ASP A 19 -9.97 0.28 -8.68
CA ASP A 19 -10.61 0.72 -7.45
C ASP A 19 -12.12 0.89 -7.64
N GLN A 20 -12.56 1.51 -8.74
CA GLN A 20 -13.99 1.58 -9.07
C GLN A 20 -14.63 0.21 -9.31
N ILE A 21 -13.95 -0.71 -10.01
CA ILE A 21 -14.47 -2.07 -10.24
C ILE A 21 -14.63 -2.80 -8.90
N LEU A 22 -13.66 -2.69 -8.01
CA LEU A 22 -13.69 -3.33 -6.69
C LEU A 22 -14.77 -2.74 -5.77
N GLU A 23 -15.03 -1.44 -5.87
CA GLU A 23 -16.14 -0.77 -5.20
C GLU A 23 -17.49 -1.27 -5.69
N HIS A 24 -17.70 -1.30 -7.01
CA HIS A 24 -18.95 -1.76 -7.62
C HIS A 24 -19.20 -3.26 -7.39
N GLY A 25 -18.13 -4.06 -7.35
CA GLY A 25 -18.19 -5.50 -7.05
C GLY A 25 -18.39 -5.83 -5.56
N GLY A 26 -18.38 -4.85 -4.67
CA GLY A 26 -18.56 -5.05 -3.23
C GLY A 26 -17.36 -5.64 -2.49
N PHE A 27 -16.22 -5.82 -3.17
CA PHE A 27 -14.97 -6.35 -2.61
C PHE A 27 -14.18 -5.30 -1.83
N ARG A 28 -14.40 -4.01 -2.14
CA ARG A 28 -13.75 -2.88 -1.46
C ARG A 28 -14.81 -1.83 -1.11
N ARG A 29 -15.28 -1.83 0.13
CA ARG A 29 -16.16 -0.75 0.62
C ARG A 29 -15.29 0.41 1.06
N LYS A 30 -15.10 1.42 0.20
CA LYS A 30 -14.71 2.74 0.72
C LYS A 30 -15.79 3.18 1.70
N HIS A 31 -15.37 3.73 2.83
CA HIS A 31 -16.24 4.21 3.91
C HIS A 31 -17.00 5.48 3.47
N HIS A 32 -17.80 5.40 2.39
CA HIS A 32 -18.77 6.41 1.99
C HIS A 32 -19.95 6.29 2.94
N GLY A 33 -19.92 7.12 3.99
CA GLY A 33 -21.06 7.50 4.82
C GLY A 33 -22.07 6.39 5.14
N ARG A 34 -21.87 5.70 6.27
CA ARG A 34 -22.95 5.40 7.23
C ARG A 34 -22.38 4.76 8.49
N SER A 35 -22.58 5.47 9.59
CA SER A 35 -22.90 4.87 10.89
C SER A 35 -23.91 3.74 10.67
N GLY A 36 -23.55 2.51 11.02
CA GLY A 36 -24.45 1.35 10.92
C GLY A 36 -23.69 0.04 11.07
N GLY A 37 -23.81 -0.58 12.24
CA GLY A 37 -23.11 -1.81 12.62
C GLY A 37 -23.33 -3.00 11.68
N GLY A 38 -22.30 -3.84 11.60
CA GLY A 38 -22.36 -5.11 10.86
C GLY A 38 -20.99 -5.75 10.66
N GLY A 39 -20.41 -6.31 11.72
CA GLY A 39 -19.61 -7.56 11.76
C GLY A 39 -18.58 -7.95 10.68
N GLY A 40 -18.09 -7.04 9.83
CA GLY A 40 -17.24 -7.39 8.67
C GLY A 40 -15.90 -6.64 8.54
N THR A 41 -15.40 -5.97 9.58
CA THR A 41 -14.37 -4.93 9.40
C THR A 41 -12.92 -5.44 9.36
N GLY A 42 -12.57 -6.47 10.14
CA GLY A 42 -11.18 -6.94 10.22
C GLY A 42 -10.65 -7.63 8.95
N VAL A 43 -11.46 -8.50 8.32
CA VAL A 43 -11.05 -9.20 7.08
C VAL A 43 -10.99 -8.24 5.90
N GLY A 44 -11.89 -7.25 5.83
CA GLY A 44 -11.88 -6.22 4.79
C GLY A 44 -10.61 -5.37 4.83
N ILE A 45 -10.17 -4.94 6.02
CA ILE A 45 -8.92 -4.19 6.16
C ILE A 45 -7.71 -5.08 5.80
N ALA A 46 -7.69 -6.34 6.22
CA ALA A 46 -6.62 -7.27 5.86
C ALA A 46 -6.54 -7.57 4.35
N LEU A 47 -7.68 -7.70 3.67
CA LEU A 47 -7.73 -7.85 2.21
C LEU A 47 -7.30 -6.56 1.50
N GLY A 48 -7.68 -5.39 2.03
CA GLY A 48 -7.16 -4.10 1.56
C GLY A 48 -5.64 -4.05 1.64
N ALA A 49 -5.07 -4.40 2.79
CA ALA A 49 -3.62 -4.46 2.99
C ALA A 49 -2.93 -5.46 2.04
N LEU A 50 -3.56 -6.58 1.70
CA LEU A 50 -3.03 -7.51 0.69
C LEU A 50 -3.04 -6.90 -0.72
N LEU A 51 -4.16 -6.29 -1.10
CA LEU A 51 -4.35 -5.69 -2.42
C LEU A 51 -3.44 -4.49 -2.66
N ASP A 52 -3.19 -3.70 -1.60
CA ASP A 52 -2.29 -2.55 -1.65
C ASP A 52 -0.81 -3.00 -1.52
N GLY A 53 -0.54 -3.99 -0.67
CA GLY A 53 0.82 -4.48 -0.40
C GLY A 53 1.46 -5.24 -1.57
N VAL A 54 0.69 -5.98 -2.38
CA VAL A 54 1.24 -6.73 -3.52
C VAL A 54 1.89 -5.82 -4.58
N PRO A 55 1.19 -4.79 -5.11
CA PRO A 55 1.79 -3.83 -6.03
C PRO A 55 2.98 -3.10 -5.40
N GLU A 56 2.87 -2.69 -4.14
CA GLU A 56 3.92 -1.95 -3.46
C GLU A 56 5.21 -2.78 -3.32
N THR A 57 5.12 -4.02 -2.82
CA THR A 57 6.31 -4.84 -2.61
C THR A 57 6.95 -5.33 -3.91
N ALA A 58 6.18 -5.50 -4.99
CA ALA A 58 6.73 -5.76 -6.32
C ALA A 58 7.67 -4.62 -6.78
N VAL A 59 7.25 -3.39 -6.57
CA VAL A 59 8.00 -2.18 -6.97
C VAL A 59 9.22 -1.98 -6.10
N GLN A 60 9.11 -2.25 -4.80
CA GLN A 60 10.26 -2.30 -3.89
C GLN A 60 11.26 -3.38 -4.33
N GLY A 61 10.80 -4.55 -4.77
CA GLY A 61 11.63 -5.62 -5.31
C GLY A 61 12.36 -5.23 -6.60
N LEU A 62 11.66 -4.59 -7.53
CA LEU A 62 12.24 -4.04 -8.76
C LEU A 62 13.30 -2.97 -8.45
N SER A 63 13.09 -2.16 -7.42
CA SER A 63 14.04 -1.09 -7.04
C SER A 63 15.44 -1.62 -6.66
N LEU A 64 15.58 -2.92 -6.38
CA LEU A 64 16.85 -3.57 -6.02
C LEU A 64 17.70 -4.00 -7.23
N THR A 65 17.17 -3.96 -8.47
CA THR A 65 17.81 -4.59 -9.64
C THR A 65 18.99 -3.82 -10.23
N GLY A 66 19.24 -2.59 -9.75
CA GLY A 66 20.36 -1.72 -10.16
C GLY A 66 21.57 -1.71 -9.23
N GLY A 67 21.70 -2.67 -8.32
CA GLY A 67 22.76 -2.68 -7.29
C GLY A 67 22.54 -1.68 -6.14
N GLY A 68 21.41 -0.96 -6.17
CA GLY A 68 20.96 -0.13 -5.06
C GLY A 68 20.38 -1.01 -3.94
N ALA A 69 20.84 -0.79 -2.71
CA ALA A 69 20.12 -1.29 -1.54
C ALA A 69 18.85 -0.44 -1.36
N LEU A 70 17.72 -1.09 -1.00
CA LEU A 70 16.63 -0.39 -0.34
C LEU A 70 17.23 0.33 0.87
N SER A 71 17.06 1.65 0.94
CA SER A 71 17.56 2.41 2.09
C SER A 71 16.93 1.84 3.35
N ILE A 72 17.71 1.75 4.43
CA ILE A 72 17.19 1.23 5.70
C ILE A 72 16.00 2.11 6.14
N GLY A 73 16.05 3.40 5.81
CA GLY A 73 14.96 4.33 6.06
C GLY A 73 13.68 4.06 5.27
N VAL A 74 13.76 3.58 4.03
CA VAL A 74 12.55 3.13 3.30
C VAL A 74 11.96 1.90 3.98
N LEU A 75 12.79 0.92 4.37
CA LEU A 75 12.32 -0.26 5.09
C LEU A 75 11.67 0.11 6.43
N VAL A 76 12.28 1.01 7.20
CA VAL A 76 11.75 1.50 8.46
C VAL A 76 10.45 2.27 8.26
N ALA A 77 10.36 3.13 7.23
CA ALA A 77 9.14 3.89 6.91
C ALA A 77 7.98 2.95 6.53
N VAL A 78 8.25 1.92 5.74
CA VAL A 78 7.27 0.88 5.37
C VAL A 78 6.80 0.12 6.62
N VAL A 79 7.71 -0.25 7.53
CA VAL A 79 7.33 -0.91 8.79
C VAL A 79 6.48 0.02 9.67
N ILE A 80 6.87 1.29 9.81
CA ILE A 80 6.14 2.27 10.63
C ILE A 80 4.74 2.55 10.08
N SER A 81 4.55 2.55 8.76
CA SER A 81 3.24 2.76 8.13
C SER A 81 2.34 1.53 8.20
N ASN A 82 2.88 0.34 7.96
CA ASN A 82 2.11 -0.92 7.98
C ASN A 82 1.74 -1.38 9.40
N PHE A 83 2.54 -1.01 10.42
CA PHE A 83 2.30 -1.46 11.79
C PHE A 83 0.95 -0.96 12.38
N PRO A 84 0.59 0.34 12.29
CA PRO A 84 -0.74 0.84 12.65
C PRO A 84 -1.90 0.13 11.94
N GLU A 85 -1.77 -0.15 10.65
CA GLU A 85 -2.81 -0.84 9.86
C GLU A 85 -2.98 -2.30 10.34
N GLY A 86 -1.87 -2.98 10.55
CA GLY A 86 -1.82 -4.33 11.10
C GLY A 86 -2.48 -4.43 12.48
N MET A 87 -2.22 -3.45 13.34
CA MET A 87 -2.86 -3.36 14.67
C MET A 87 -4.35 -3.08 14.58
N SER A 88 -4.78 -2.12 13.74
CA SER A 88 -6.20 -1.76 13.60
C SER A 88 -7.03 -2.94 13.10
N SER A 89 -6.57 -3.64 12.07
CA SER A 89 -7.25 -4.83 11.54
C SER A 89 -7.23 -6.00 12.53
N THR A 90 -6.12 -6.21 13.25
CA THR A 90 -6.03 -7.25 14.28
C THR A 90 -6.98 -6.99 15.45
N ALA A 91 -7.12 -5.74 15.88
CA ALA A 91 -8.08 -5.34 16.92
C ALA A 91 -9.51 -5.68 16.48
N ASP A 92 -9.89 -5.32 15.25
CA ASP A 92 -11.22 -5.62 14.69
C ASP A 92 -11.47 -7.12 14.55
N LEU A 93 -10.48 -7.89 14.09
CA LEU A 93 -10.58 -9.35 13.99
C LEU A 93 -10.81 -9.98 15.36
N LYS A 94 -10.08 -9.55 16.38
CA LYS A 94 -10.28 -10.04 17.76
C LYS A 94 -11.64 -9.64 18.32
N GLN A 95 -12.09 -8.40 18.10
CA GLN A 95 -13.43 -7.95 18.52
C GLN A 95 -14.55 -8.74 17.84
N SER A 96 -14.34 -9.19 16.60
CA SER A 96 -15.27 -10.09 15.89
C SER A 96 -15.21 -11.56 16.35
N GLY A 97 -14.47 -11.88 17.41
CA GLY A 97 -14.37 -13.23 17.98
C GLY A 97 -13.43 -14.18 17.24
N ARG A 98 -12.57 -13.68 16.33
CA ARG A 98 -11.59 -14.53 15.63
C ARG A 98 -10.47 -14.96 16.58
N SER A 99 -10.05 -16.21 16.45
CA SER A 99 -8.98 -16.77 17.28
C SER A 99 -7.62 -16.19 16.90
N ALA A 100 -6.69 -16.15 17.86
CA ALA A 100 -5.32 -15.68 17.61
C ALA A 100 -4.65 -16.46 16.46
N ARG A 101 -4.90 -17.77 16.36
CA ARG A 101 -4.38 -18.62 15.26
C ARG A 101 -4.85 -18.15 13.89
N TYR A 102 -6.13 -17.76 13.77
CA TYR A 102 -6.65 -17.22 12.52
C TYR A 102 -5.96 -15.90 12.14
N VAL A 103 -5.80 -14.99 13.11
CA VAL A 103 -5.16 -13.69 12.89
C VAL A 103 -3.70 -13.88 12.46
N PHE A 104 -2.93 -14.69 13.17
CA PHE A 104 -1.54 -14.98 12.79
C PHE A 104 -1.46 -15.65 11.43
N GLY A 105 -2.32 -16.63 11.14
CA GLY A 105 -2.34 -17.30 9.83
C GLY A 105 -2.63 -16.34 8.67
N LEU A 106 -3.57 -15.41 8.86
CA LEU A 106 -3.91 -14.38 7.87
C LEU A 106 -2.74 -13.41 7.63
N TRP A 107 -2.12 -12.90 8.68
CA TRP A 107 -0.98 -11.97 8.50
C TRP A 107 0.25 -12.66 7.95
N THR A 108 0.52 -13.90 8.36
CA THR A 108 1.59 -14.69 7.77
C THR A 108 1.33 -14.96 6.28
N SER A 109 0.09 -15.27 5.87
CA SER A 109 -0.20 -15.47 4.45
C SER A 109 -0.02 -14.19 3.64
N ILE A 110 -0.48 -13.04 4.16
CA ILE A 110 -0.27 -11.73 3.52
C ILE A 110 1.24 -11.45 3.39
N ALA A 111 2.00 -11.62 4.47
CA ALA A 111 3.45 -11.40 4.46
C ALA A 111 4.17 -12.30 3.43
N VAL A 112 3.78 -13.57 3.32
CA VAL A 112 4.32 -14.49 2.31
C VAL A 112 3.99 -14.03 0.90
N VAL A 113 2.75 -13.62 0.64
CA VAL A 113 2.35 -13.13 -0.69
C VAL A 113 3.10 -11.84 -1.05
N CYS A 114 3.26 -10.91 -0.11
CA CYS A 114 4.05 -9.69 -0.30
C CYS A 114 5.54 -9.99 -0.56
N ALA A 115 6.12 -10.96 0.15
CA ALA A 115 7.49 -11.40 -0.08
C ALA A 115 7.68 -12.03 -1.47
N LEU A 116 6.74 -12.90 -1.89
CA LEU A 116 6.74 -13.49 -3.24
C LEU A 116 6.58 -12.42 -4.31
N SER A 117 5.72 -11.43 -4.07
CA SER A 117 5.56 -10.29 -4.98
C SER A 117 6.85 -9.49 -5.13
N SER A 118 7.58 -9.25 -4.03
CA SER A 118 8.90 -8.59 -4.07
C SER A 118 9.94 -9.39 -4.84
N VAL A 119 10.03 -10.71 -4.61
CA VAL A 119 10.90 -11.59 -5.39
C VAL A 119 10.50 -11.58 -6.87
N GLY A 120 9.21 -11.58 -7.17
CA GLY A 120 8.70 -11.47 -8.53
C GLY A 120 9.10 -10.14 -9.18
N GLY A 121 9.01 -9.03 -8.44
CA GLY A 121 9.48 -7.73 -8.90
C GLY A 121 10.97 -7.72 -9.21
N TYR A 122 11.81 -8.27 -8.33
CA TYR A 122 13.25 -8.36 -8.55
C TYR A 122 13.60 -9.26 -9.75
N THR A 123 13.00 -10.45 -9.84
CA THR A 123 13.40 -11.47 -10.83
C THR A 123 12.75 -11.26 -12.21
N LEU A 124 11.45 -10.96 -12.25
CA LEU A 124 10.70 -10.83 -13.50
C LEU A 124 10.85 -9.43 -14.10
N LEU A 125 10.72 -8.39 -13.28
CA LEU A 125 10.80 -7.01 -13.75
C LEU A 125 12.27 -6.54 -13.86
N GLY A 126 13.18 -7.11 -13.07
CA GLY A 126 14.62 -6.83 -13.16
C GLY A 126 15.30 -7.31 -14.44
N GLY A 127 14.73 -8.31 -15.11
CA GLY A 127 15.20 -8.76 -16.43
C GLY A 127 14.82 -7.82 -17.58
N LEU A 128 13.99 -6.80 -17.33
CA LEU A 128 13.60 -5.83 -18.35
C LEU A 128 14.77 -4.88 -18.67
N PRO A 129 14.86 -4.36 -19.91
CA PRO A 129 15.76 -3.26 -20.22
C PRO A 129 15.41 -2.03 -19.38
N GLU A 130 16.38 -1.13 -19.13
CA GLU A 130 16.21 0.06 -18.28
C GLU A 130 14.97 0.91 -18.64
N SER A 131 14.65 0.98 -19.93
CA SER A 131 13.44 1.67 -20.42
C SER A 131 12.16 1.01 -19.92
N GLY A 132 12.09 -0.32 -19.87
CA GLY A 132 10.97 -1.08 -19.32
C GLY A 132 10.87 -0.93 -17.81
N GLN A 133 12.00 -1.01 -17.09
CA GLN A 133 12.02 -0.79 -15.63
C GLN A 133 11.52 0.62 -15.27
N SER A 134 11.96 1.64 -16.02
CA SER A 134 11.53 3.02 -15.84
C SER A 134 10.01 3.20 -16.08
N VAL A 135 9.44 2.50 -17.05
CA VAL A 135 7.98 2.53 -17.31
C VAL A 135 7.21 1.90 -16.16
N VAL A 136 7.66 0.76 -15.65
CA VAL A 136 6.99 0.06 -14.54
C VAL A 136 7.10 0.85 -13.24
N MET A 137 8.26 1.43 -12.94
CA MET A 137 8.46 2.33 -11.80
C MET A 137 7.59 3.58 -11.90
N ALA A 138 7.50 4.19 -13.09
CA ALA A 138 6.63 5.33 -13.30
C ALA A 138 5.15 4.96 -13.15
N PHE A 139 4.74 3.82 -13.69
CA PHE A 139 3.39 3.27 -13.52
C PHE A 139 3.03 3.08 -12.05
N ALA A 140 3.91 2.47 -11.27
CA ALA A 140 3.73 2.31 -9.84
C ALA A 140 3.59 3.65 -9.11
N ALA A 141 4.46 4.61 -9.42
CA ALA A 141 4.40 5.94 -8.82
C ALA A 141 3.06 6.64 -9.10
N GLY A 142 2.53 6.51 -10.33
CA GLY A 142 1.22 7.06 -10.69
C GLY A 142 0.06 6.39 -9.95
N ALA A 143 0.09 5.06 -9.83
CA ALA A 143 -0.90 4.29 -9.09
C ALA A 143 -0.89 4.64 -7.59
N ILE A 144 0.29 4.73 -6.95
CA ILE A 144 0.43 5.12 -5.54
C ILE A 144 -0.08 6.55 -5.30
N LEU A 145 0.22 7.49 -6.19
CA LEU A 145 -0.28 8.85 -6.05
C LEU A 145 -1.82 8.90 -6.11
N ALA A 146 -2.42 8.20 -7.08
CA ALA A 146 -3.88 8.09 -7.16
C ALA A 146 -4.47 7.43 -5.90
N MET A 147 -3.82 6.39 -5.37
CA MET A 147 -4.21 5.73 -4.13
C MET A 147 -4.22 6.65 -2.92
N ILE A 148 -3.15 7.43 -2.74
CA ILE A 148 -3.04 8.39 -1.64
C ILE A 148 -4.19 9.40 -1.73
N CYS A 149 -4.48 9.91 -2.92
CA CYS A 149 -5.55 10.87 -3.16
C CYS A 149 -6.95 10.30 -2.91
N ASP A 150 -7.26 9.12 -3.43
CA ASP A 150 -8.61 8.57 -3.42
C ASP A 150 -8.97 7.86 -2.11
N THR A 151 -7.96 7.36 -1.38
CA THR A 151 -8.19 6.51 -0.22
C THR A 151 -7.57 7.07 1.05
N MET A 152 -6.24 7.26 1.07
CA MET A 152 -5.53 7.59 2.32
C MET A 152 -5.85 8.98 2.83
N ILE A 153 -5.86 10.00 1.96
CA ILE A 153 -6.18 11.37 2.35
C ILE A 153 -7.62 11.46 2.91
N PRO A 154 -8.67 11.01 2.21
CA PRO A 154 -10.03 11.01 2.75
C PRO A 154 -10.16 10.27 4.09
N GLU A 155 -9.47 9.13 4.25
CA GLU A 155 -9.51 8.39 5.51
C GLU A 155 -8.83 9.13 6.66
N ALA A 156 -7.68 9.73 6.40
CA ALA A 156 -6.96 10.51 7.39
C ALA A 156 -7.79 11.73 7.84
N PHE A 157 -8.50 12.39 6.92
CA PHE A 157 -9.43 13.48 7.26
C PHE A 157 -10.61 12.98 8.10
N ARG A 158 -11.14 11.78 7.84
CA ARG A 158 -12.21 11.20 8.67
C ARG A 158 -11.78 11.02 10.13
N LYS A 159 -10.55 10.56 10.39
CA LYS A 159 -10.06 10.25 11.75
C LYS A 159 -9.49 11.47 12.49
N ALA A 160 -8.66 12.30 11.85
CA ALA A 160 -7.91 13.38 12.50
C ALA A 160 -8.39 14.81 12.15
N GLN A 161 -9.33 14.94 11.21
CA GLN A 161 -9.99 16.20 10.84
C GLN A 161 -8.99 17.35 10.59
N ALA A 162 -9.02 18.41 11.40
CA ALA A 162 -8.18 19.60 11.19
C ALA A 162 -6.67 19.36 11.35
N LEU A 163 -6.27 18.30 12.08
CA LEU A 163 -4.85 17.99 12.31
C LEU A 163 -4.23 17.10 11.22
N THR A 164 -5.04 16.58 10.29
CA THR A 164 -4.58 15.64 9.26
C THR A 164 -3.38 16.17 8.48
N GLY A 165 -3.45 17.41 7.99
CA GLY A 165 -2.34 18.02 7.25
C GLY A 165 -1.05 18.12 8.07
N LEU A 166 -1.14 18.51 9.35
CA LEU A 166 0.02 18.64 10.23
C LEU A 166 0.65 17.26 10.51
N VAL A 167 -0.17 16.25 10.78
CA VAL A 167 0.29 14.88 11.02
C VAL A 167 0.94 14.28 9.76
N THR A 168 0.37 14.53 8.58
CA THR A 168 0.97 14.11 7.29
C THR A 168 2.34 14.76 7.08
N VAL A 169 2.48 16.07 7.32
CA VAL A 169 3.77 16.77 7.20
C VAL A 169 4.79 16.23 8.21
N LEU A 170 4.39 16.03 9.47
CA LEU A 170 5.27 15.44 10.48
C LEU A 170 5.73 14.03 10.10
N GLY A 171 4.81 13.19 9.61
CA GLY A 171 5.13 11.85 9.11
C GLY A 171 6.12 11.89 7.94
N PHE A 172 5.93 12.82 6.99
CA PHE A 172 6.87 13.02 5.89
C PHE A 172 8.25 13.46 6.37
N VAL A 173 8.32 14.43 7.29
CA VAL A 173 9.59 14.91 7.87
C VAL A 173 10.31 13.78 8.61
N VAL A 174 9.60 12.98 9.39
CA VAL A 174 10.19 11.82 10.08
C VAL A 174 10.69 10.80 9.06
N SER A 175 9.88 10.43 8.07
CA SER A 175 10.28 9.48 7.01
C SER A 175 11.52 9.97 6.26
N TYR A 176 11.58 11.26 5.94
CA TYR A 176 12.72 11.87 5.27
C TYR A 176 13.96 11.89 6.16
N ALA A 177 13.82 12.23 7.44
CA ALA A 177 14.91 12.21 8.40
C ALA A 177 15.50 10.80 8.56
N VAL A 178 14.64 9.78 8.62
CA VAL A 178 15.08 8.37 8.66
C VAL A 178 15.78 7.99 7.36
N HIS A 179 15.25 8.37 6.19
CA HIS A 179 15.91 8.12 4.90
C HIS A 179 17.31 8.76 4.82
N GLN A 180 17.47 9.98 5.34
CA GLN A 180 18.77 10.67 5.39
C GLN A 180 19.73 10.06 6.42
N ALA A 181 19.22 9.38 7.44
CA ALA A 181 20.04 8.71 8.45
C ALA A 181 20.59 7.34 7.97
N GLY A 182 20.03 6.75 6.91
CA GLY A 182 20.49 5.52 6.24
C GLY A 182 19.36 4.68 5.69
#